data_AF-A0A966FDT8-F1
#
_entry.id   AF-A0A966FDT8-F1
#
_cell.length_a   1.000
_cell.length_b   1.000
_cell.length_c   1.000
_cell.angle_alpha   90.00
_cell.angle_beta   90.00
_cell.angle_gamma   90.00
#
_symmetry.space_group_name_H-M   'P 1'
#
loop_
_entity.id
_entity.type
_entity.pdbx_description
1 polymer ?
#
loop_
_entity_poly.entity_id
_entity_poly.type
_entity_poly.pdbx_seq_one_letter_code
_entity_poly.pdbx_strand_id
1 'polypeptide(L)' 'ETTIETARKAAERLQMEIASRRVKTKHGELSVTISIGVAQLTDDIPDLGTLIDRANQAEHKAKEKGDGKLVVFGER' A
#
# COMPACT_ATOMS: atom_id res chain seq x y z
N GLU A 1 4.63 -16.54 10.21
CA GLU A 1 3.63 -15.45 10.11
C GLU A 1 4.35 -14.13 9.80
N THR A 2 3.71 -13.25 9.03
CA THR A 2 4.27 -11.92 8.69
C THR A 2 3.66 -10.88 9.60
N THR A 3 4.48 -10.18 10.39
CA THR A 3 4.02 -9.10 11.26
C THR A 3 3.64 -7.85 10.45
N ILE A 4 2.80 -6.98 11.00
CA ILE A 4 2.42 -5.72 10.35
C ILE A 4 3.65 -4.85 10.00
N GLU A 5 4.66 -4.82 10.87
CA GLU A 5 5.90 -4.07 10.65
C GLU A 5 6.72 -4.64 9.47
N THR A 6 6.76 -5.96 9.33
CA THR A 6 7.42 -6.61 8.19
C THR A 6 6.67 -6.33 6.89
N ALA A 7 5.34 -6.35 6.93
CA ALA A 7 4.49 -6.00 5.80
C ALA A 7 4.67 -4.52 5.39
N ARG A 8 4.72 -3.61 6.36
CA ARG A 8 5.00 -2.18 6.14
C ARG A 8 6.32 -1.97 5.42
N LYS A 9 7.42 -2.55 5.94
CA LYS A 9 8.75 -2.46 5.30
C LYS A 9 8.76 -3.00 3.87
N ALA A 10 8.07 -4.13 3.63
CA ALA A 10 7.98 -4.70 2.29
C ALA A 10 7.23 -3.77 1.32
N ALA A 11 6.15 -3.16 1.78
CA ALA A 11 5.35 -2.21 1.00
C ALA A 11 6.12 -0.89 0.75
N GLU A 12 6.86 -0.36 1.73
CA GLU A 12 7.74 0.82 1.54
C GLU A 12 8.80 0.55 0.48
N ARG A 13 9.46 -0.61 0.55
CA ARG A 13 10.45 -1.01 -0.45
C ARG A 13 9.83 -1.08 -1.85
N LEU A 14 8.63 -1.65 -1.98
CA LEU A 14 7.92 -1.73 -3.26
C LEU A 14 7.58 -0.34 -3.81
N GLN A 15 7.10 0.56 -2.95
CA GLN A 15 6.80 1.94 -3.33
C GLN A 15 8.05 2.67 -3.85
N MET A 16 9.19 2.57 -3.15
CA MET A 16 10.45 3.19 -3.56
C MET A 16 10.98 2.61 -4.88
N GLU A 17 10.90 1.28 -5.04
CA GLU A 17 11.28 0.59 -6.27
C GLU A 17 10.45 1.05 -7.47
N ILE A 18 9.14 1.28 -7.29
CA ILE A 18 8.29 1.76 -8.39
C ILE A 18 8.53 3.24 -8.67
N ALA A 19 8.62 4.08 -7.64
CA ALA A 19 8.83 5.52 -7.80
C ALA A 19 10.16 5.87 -8.49
N SER A 20 11.18 5.01 -8.34
CA SER A 20 12.49 5.18 -9.00
C SER A 20 12.51 4.73 -10.46
N ARG A 21 11.50 4.00 -10.93
CA ARG A 21 11.44 3.49 -12.31
C ARG A 21 10.82 4.49 -13.27
N ARG A 22 11.32 4.47 -14.50
CA ARG A 22 10.73 5.16 -15.65
C ARG A 22 10.13 4.11 -16.58
N VAL A 23 8.82 4.17 -16.78
CA VAL A 23 8.11 3.26 -17.69
C VAL A 23 8.22 3.82 -19.10
N LYS A 24 8.91 3.11 -19.99
CA LYS A 24 9.00 3.50 -21.41
C LYS A 24 7.66 3.30 -22.09
N THR A 25 7.13 4.35 -22.69
CA THR A 25 5.90 4.32 -23.49
C THR A 25 6.17 4.85 -24.90
N LYS A 26 5.23 4.64 -25.82
CA LYS A 26 5.27 5.23 -27.17
C LYS A 26 5.28 6.76 -27.19
N HIS A 27 4.96 7.40 -26.06
CA HIS A 27 4.92 8.86 -25.90
C HIS A 27 6.08 9.39 -25.02
N GLY A 28 7.07 8.56 -24.71
CA GLY A 28 8.20 8.92 -23.84
C GLY A 28 8.17 8.17 -22.51
N GLU A 29 9.04 8.59 -21.59
CA GLU A 29 9.16 7.99 -20.26
C GLU A 29 8.09 8.54 -19.31
N LEU A 30 7.36 7.62 -18.67
CA LEU A 30 6.36 7.95 -17.66
C LEU A 30 6.89 7.60 -16.27
N SER A 31 6.82 8.57 -15.36
CA SER A 31 6.96 8.29 -13.92
C SER A 31 5.63 7.89 -13.32
N VAL A 32 5.64 6.83 -12.53
CA VAL A 32 4.48 6.36 -11.79
C VAL A 32 4.83 6.18 -10.33
N THR A 33 3.85 6.39 -9.47
CA THR A 33 3.91 6.07 -8.04
C THR A 33 2.74 5.15 -7.71
N ILE A 34 2.79 4.51 -6.54
CA ILE A 34 1.69 3.71 -6.02
C ILE A 34 1.36 4.10 -4.59
N SER A 35 0.07 4.23 -4.31
CA SER A 35 -0.45 4.31 -2.96
C SER A 35 -0.74 2.89 -2.45
N ILE A 36 -0.41 2.60 -1.19
CA ILE A 36 -0.52 1.26 -0.62
C ILE A 36 -1.23 1.31 0.73
N GLY A 37 -2.24 0.45 0.89
CA GLY A 37 -2.84 0.14 2.18
C GLY A 37 -2.37 -1.21 2.70
N VAL A 38 -1.98 -1.28 3.97
CA VAL A 38 -1.54 -2.50 4.64
C VAL A 38 -2.49 -2.83 5.79
N ALA A 39 -2.94 -4.08 5.89
CA ALA A 39 -3.72 -4.59 7.01
C ALA A 39 -3.14 -5.91 7.52
N GLN A 40 -3.30 -6.18 8.81
CA GLN A 40 -2.89 -7.43 9.44
C GLN A 40 -4.11 -8.32 9.70
N LEU A 41 -3.96 -9.63 9.46
CA LEU A 41 -4.94 -10.61 9.89
C LEU A 41 -4.85 -10.76 11.42
N THR A 42 -5.96 -10.54 12.11
CA THR A 42 -6.10 -10.57 13.56
C THR A 42 -7.36 -11.35 13.93
N ASP A 43 -7.47 -11.80 15.18
CA ASP A 43 -8.59 -12.64 15.65
C ASP A 43 -9.96 -11.95 15.57
N ASP A 44 -10.00 -10.61 15.51
CA ASP A 44 -11.23 -9.81 15.34
C ASP A 44 -11.69 -9.70 13.88
N ILE A 45 -10.95 -10.27 12.92
CA ILE A 45 -11.31 -10.27 11.50
C ILE A 45 -12.12 -11.54 11.20
N PRO A 46 -13.43 -11.43 10.92
CA PRO A 46 -14.31 -12.59 10.78
C PRO A 46 -14.08 -13.35 9.47
N ASP A 47 -13.56 -12.69 8.44
CA ASP A 47 -13.35 -13.27 7.11
C ASP A 47 -12.31 -12.52 6.29
N LEU A 48 -11.91 -13.15 5.17
CA LEU A 48 -10.97 -12.56 4.21
C LEU A 48 -11.51 -11.26 3.59
N GLY A 49 -12.82 -11.14 3.40
CA GLY A 49 -13.44 -9.94 2.85
C GLY A 49 -13.16 -8.71 3.72
N THR A 50 -13.28 -8.88 5.03
CA THR A 50 -13.00 -7.83 6.02
C THR A 50 -11.52 -7.44 6.02
N LEU A 51 -10.60 -8.41 5.88
CA LEU A 51 -9.16 -8.11 5.76
C LEU A 51 -8.86 -7.26 4.51
N ILE A 52 -9.44 -7.64 3.37
CA ILE A 52 -9.27 -6.91 2.11
C ILE A 52 -9.87 -5.50 2.21
N ASP A 53 -11.06 -5.38 2.81
CA ASP A 53 -11.70 -4.07 2.99
C ASP A 53 -10.88 -3.14 3.88
N ARG A 54 -10.30 -3.65 4.98
CA ARG A 54 -9.37 -2.87 5.82
C ARG A 54 -8.14 -2.41 5.04
N ALA A 55 -7.55 -3.27 4.21
CA ALA A 55 -6.43 -2.87 3.35
C ALA A 55 -6.86 -1.81 2.32
N ASN A 56 -8.05 -1.95 1.72
CA ASN A 56 -8.61 -0.99 0.78
C ASN A 56 -8.89 0.38 1.43
N GLN A 57 -9.46 0.40 2.64
CA GLN A 57 -9.65 1.64 3.41
C GLN A 57 -8.33 2.34 3.70
N ALA A 58 -7.28 1.60 4.05
CA ALA A 58 -5.95 2.17 4.25
C ALA A 58 -5.37 2.73 2.95
N GLU A 59 -5.56 2.06 1.82
CA GLU A 59 -5.11 2.51 0.50
C GLU A 59 -5.82 3.81 0.08
N HIS A 60 -7.14 3.89 0.31
CA HIS A 60 -7.91 5.10 0.10
C HIS A 60 -7.38 6.27 0.95
N LYS A 61 -7.15 6.05 2.25
CA LYS A 61 -6.54 7.07 3.13
C LYS A 61 -5.15 7.47 2.66
N ALA A 62 -4.37 6.54 2.10
CA ALA A 62 -3.07 6.87 1.53
C ALA A 62 -3.21 7.87 0.38
N LYS A 63 -4.12 7.63 -0.57
CA LYS A 63 -4.44 8.58 -1.66
C LYS A 63 -4.92 9.94 -1.14
N GLU A 64 -5.76 9.97 -0.11
CA GLU A 64 -6.23 11.22 0.51
C GLU A 64 -5.10 12.05 1.15
N LYS A 65 -4.07 11.37 1.69
CA LYS A 65 -2.85 12.03 2.21
C LYS A 65 -1.88 12.47 1.10
N GLY A 66 -2.19 12.18 -0.16
CA GLY A 66 -1.39 12.47 -1.35
C GLY A 66 -0.97 11.22 -2.11
N ASP A 67 -0.67 11.36 -3.40
CA ASP A 67 -0.22 10.22 -4.21
C ASP A 67 1.10 9.64 -3.73
N GLY A 68 1.27 8.32 -3.89
CA GLY A 68 2.52 7.64 -3.54
C GLY A 68 2.74 7.54 -2.03
N LYS A 69 1.67 7.43 -1.24
CA LYS A 69 1.74 7.26 0.23
C LYS A 69 1.45 5.83 0.64
N LEU A 70 1.87 5.49 1.85
CA LEU A 70 1.59 4.21 2.49
C LEU A 70 0.84 4.49 3.79
N VAL A 71 -0.20 3.70 4.06
CA VAL A 71 -0.95 3.75 5.32
C VAL A 71 -1.18 2.34 5.82
N VAL A 72 -0.97 2.14 7.12
CA VAL A 72 -1.36 0.92 7.83
C VAL A 72 -2.75 1.12 8.42
N PHE A 73 -3.63 0.15 8.23
CA PHE A 73 -4.96 0.16 8.83
C PHE A 73 -4.87 0.17 10.35
N GLY A 74 -5.55 1.12 11.01
CA GLY A 74 -5.56 1.27 12.47
C GLY A 74 -4.43 2.12 13.04
N GLU A 75 -3.47 2.56 12.24
CA GLU A 75 -2.44 3.52 12.65
C GLU A 75 -3.02 4.96 12.64
N ARG A 76 -2.67 5.77 13.65
CA ARG A 76 -3.10 7.17 13.77
C ARG A 76 -2.25 8.08 12.88
#